data_AF-A0A952JEK0-F1
#
_entry.id   AF-A0A952JEK0-F1
#
_cell.length_a   1.000
_cell.length_b   1.000
_cell.length_c   1.000
_cell.angle_alpha   90.00
_cell.angle_beta   90.00
_cell.angle_gamma   90.00
#
_symmetry.space_group_name_H-M   'P 1'
#
loop_
_entity.id
_entity.type
_entity.pdbx_description
1 polymer ?
#
loop_
_entity_poly.entity_id
_entity_poly.type
_entity_poly.pdbx_seq_one_letter_code
_entity_poly.pdbx_strand_id
1 'polypeptide(L)'
;MENKKFTTGIALVALAGTLVLVGLVVYDVLFSKPHLMKGIIVDKVFVPSKNTVGPHALPNARYRSYDYAIQAEQHEQWIAFVKVDNGKVLKVNCHSNHYDTKHIGDTLHFKEYTGDLLGIDYFSHNEEEEELEGK
;
A
#
# COMPACT_ATOMS: atom_id res chain seq x y z
N MET A 1 -22.46 5.44 -44.78
CA MET A 1 -22.94 5.09 -43.42
C MET A 1 -22.22 3.87 -42.83
N GLU A 2 -21.40 3.14 -43.61
CA GLU A 2 -20.66 1.95 -43.15
C GLU A 2 -19.48 2.23 -42.22
N ASN A 3 -18.70 3.28 -42.47
CA ASN A 3 -17.49 3.58 -41.68
C ASN A 3 -17.80 3.79 -40.18
N LYS A 4 -18.95 4.40 -39.84
CA LYS A 4 -19.36 4.61 -38.44
C LYS A 4 -19.53 3.28 -37.70
N LYS A 5 -20.22 2.29 -38.29
CA LYS A 5 -20.47 0.98 -37.67
C LYS A 5 -19.17 0.21 -37.43
N PHE A 6 -18.21 0.31 -38.35
CA PHE A 6 -16.91 -0.34 -38.24
C PHE A 6 -16.06 0.26 -37.11
N THR A 7 -16.01 1.60 -37.00
CA THR A 7 -15.34 2.26 -35.88
C THR A 7 -16.00 1.99 -34.53
N THR A 8 -17.35 1.91 -34.46
CA THR A 8 -18.04 1.58 -33.21
C THR A 8 -17.77 0.13 -32.77
N GLY A 9 -17.67 -0.81 -33.71
CA GLY A 9 -17.31 -2.19 -33.41
C GLY A 9 -15.89 -2.34 -32.86
N ILE A 10 -14.91 -1.66 -33.47
CA ILE A 10 -13.52 -1.64 -32.97
C ILE A 10 -13.45 -0.99 -31.59
N ALA A 11 -14.17 0.12 -31.38
CA ALA A 11 -14.23 0.79 -30.09
C ALA A 11 -14.84 -0.10 -28.98
N LEU A 12 -15.87 -0.88 -29.30
CA LEU A 12 -16.48 -1.83 -28.36
C LEU A 12 -15.51 -2.96 -27.98
N VAL A 13 -14.79 -3.52 -28.96
CA VAL A 13 -13.77 -4.56 -28.70
C VAL A 13 -12.62 -4.00 -27.86
N ALA A 14 -12.14 -2.80 -28.18
CA ALA A 14 -11.10 -2.13 -27.40
C ALA A 14 -11.55 -1.83 -25.96
N LEU A 15 -12.79 -1.40 -25.77
CA LEU A 15 -13.37 -1.11 -24.46
C LEU A 15 -13.56 -2.40 -23.63
N ALA A 16 -14.05 -3.47 -24.26
CA ALA A 16 -14.15 -4.78 -23.62
C ALA A 16 -12.77 -5.32 -23.23
N GLY A 17 -11.76 -5.21 -24.10
CA GLY A 17 -10.39 -5.61 -23.79
C GLY A 17 -9.78 -4.80 -22.64
N THR A 18 -10.06 -3.49 -22.59
CA THR A 18 -9.60 -2.64 -21.49
C THR A 18 -10.24 -3.03 -20.15
N LEU A 19 -11.54 -3.33 -20.14
CA LEU A 19 -12.25 -3.80 -18.94
C LEU A 19 -11.69 -5.12 -18.43
N VAL A 20 -11.34 -6.05 -19.32
CA VAL A 20 -10.71 -7.32 -18.94
C VAL A 20 -9.35 -7.07 -18.29
N LEU A 21 -8.52 -6.19 -18.87
CA LEU A 21 -7.21 -5.86 -18.29
C LEU A 21 -7.34 -5.19 -16.91
N VAL A 22 -8.26 -4.23 -16.76
CA VAL A 22 -8.54 -3.62 -15.46
C VAL A 22 -9.03 -4.66 -14.45
N GLY A 23 -9.93 -5.55 -14.89
CA GLY A 23 -10.44 -6.63 -14.06
C GLY A 23 -9.34 -7.57 -13.56
N LEU A 24 -8.37 -7.91 -14.41
CA LEU A 24 -7.21 -8.72 -14.02
C LEU A 24 -6.35 -8.00 -12.99
N VAL A 25 -6.06 -6.71 -13.17
CA VAL A 25 -5.29 -5.92 -12.19
C VAL A 25 -6.02 -5.85 -10.86
N VAL A 26 -7.31 -5.55 -10.87
CA VAL A 26 -8.12 -5.46 -9.63
C VAL A 26 -8.19 -6.82 -8.93
N TYR A 27 -8.35 -7.90 -9.69
CA TYR A 27 -8.36 -9.25 -9.13
C TYR A 27 -7.02 -9.59 -8.46
N ASP A 28 -5.92 -9.27 -9.14
CA ASP A 28 -4.56 -9.49 -8.63
C ASP A 28 -4.31 -8.70 -7.34
N VAL A 29 -4.76 -7.44 -7.26
CA VAL A 29 -4.61 -6.60 -6.06
C VAL A 29 -5.45 -7.14 -4.89
N LEU A 30 -6.69 -7.57 -5.14
CA LEU A 30 -7.65 -7.88 -4.08
C LEU A 30 -7.61 -9.33 -3.58
N PHE A 31 -7.15 -10.27 -4.40
CA PHE A 31 -7.25 -11.70 -4.10
C PHE A 31 -5.92 -12.44 -4.05
N SER A 32 -4.79 -11.78 -4.32
CA SER A 32 -3.47 -12.40 -4.16
C SER A 32 -3.21 -12.71 -2.69
N LYS A 33 -2.70 -13.92 -2.43
CA LYS A 33 -2.42 -14.36 -1.06
C LYS A 33 -1.12 -13.72 -0.58
N PRO A 34 -1.02 -13.34 0.71
CA PRO A 34 0.24 -12.87 1.25
C PRO A 34 1.31 -13.96 1.22
N HIS A 35 2.54 -13.59 0.90
CA HIS A 35 3.72 -14.42 1.06
C HIS A 35 4.28 -14.26 2.47
N LEU A 36 4.39 -15.37 3.20
CA LEU A 36 5.04 -15.39 4.50
C LEU A 36 6.55 -15.29 4.32
N MET A 37 7.13 -14.22 4.82
CA MET A 37 8.57 -13.95 4.76
C MET A 37 9.18 -13.87 6.16
N LYS A 38 10.50 -14.02 6.20
CA LYS A 38 11.32 -13.77 7.38
C LYS A 38 12.56 -12.99 7.00
N GLY A 39 13.06 -12.19 7.93
CA GLY A 39 14.36 -11.53 7.78
C GLY A 39 14.84 -10.92 9.07
N ILE A 40 16.02 -10.30 9.02
CA ILE A 40 16.66 -9.71 10.20
C ILE A 40 16.40 -8.20 10.21
N ILE A 41 15.92 -7.68 11.34
CA ILE A 41 15.72 -6.25 11.52
C ILE A 41 17.09 -5.56 11.49
N VAL A 42 17.29 -4.64 10.55
CA VAL A 42 18.52 -3.85 10.44
C VAL A 42 18.35 -2.42 10.95
N ASP A 43 17.12 -1.90 10.93
CA ASP A 43 16.81 -0.56 11.44
C ASP A 43 15.33 -0.45 11.84
N LYS A 44 15.03 0.54 12.69
CA LYS A 44 13.69 0.81 13.23
C LYS A 44 13.42 2.31 13.21
N VAL A 45 12.33 2.71 12.56
CA VAL A 45 11.93 4.11 12.43
C VAL A 45 10.50 4.29 12.92
N PHE A 46 10.31 5.23 13.85
CA PHE A 46 9.00 5.71 14.26
C PHE A 46 8.70 7.03 13.54
N VAL A 47 7.58 7.07 12.82
CA VAL A 47 7.07 8.29 12.18
C VAL A 47 5.88 8.78 13.00
N PRO A 48 6.01 9.91 13.73
CA PRO A 48 4.95 10.42 14.56
C PRO A 48 3.79 10.95 13.72
N SER A 49 2.60 10.94 14.31
CA SER A 49 1.43 11.52 13.67
C SER A 49 1.62 13.03 13.49
N LYS A 50 1.14 13.54 12.36
CA LYS A 50 1.10 14.97 12.09
C LYS A 50 -0.30 15.32 11.63
N ASN A 51 -0.98 16.15 12.40
CA ASN A 51 -2.21 16.78 11.96
C ASN A 51 -1.89 18.23 11.59
N THR A 52 -2.07 18.58 10.33
CA THR A 52 -1.95 19.95 9.86
C THR A 52 -3.33 20.45 9.49
N VAL A 53 -3.80 21.45 10.24
CA VAL A 53 -5.07 22.13 9.97
C VAL A 53 -4.74 23.51 9.42
N GLY A 54 -5.21 23.79 8.21
CA GLY A 54 -5.00 25.07 7.54
C GLY A 54 -6.30 25.64 6.97
N PRO A 55 -6.46 26.97 6.93
CA PRO A 55 -7.55 27.57 6.16
C PRO A 55 -7.39 27.19 4.69
N HIS A 56 -8.50 26.88 4.02
CA HIS A 56 -8.48 26.55 2.59
C HIS A 56 -7.93 27.73 1.78
N ALA A 57 -6.77 27.53 1.16
CA ALA A 57 -6.13 28.49 0.27
C ALA A 57 -6.17 27.95 -1.16
N LEU A 58 -6.96 28.60 -2.03
CA LEU A 58 -6.92 28.31 -3.46
C LEU A 58 -5.55 28.73 -4.03
N PRO A 59 -4.90 27.91 -4.87
CA PRO A 59 -3.54 28.18 -5.38
C PRO A 59 -3.35 29.56 -6.02
N ASN A 60 -4.44 30.15 -6.55
CA ASN A 60 -4.43 31.42 -7.29
C ASN A 60 -5.24 32.54 -6.61
N ALA A 61 -5.65 32.38 -5.35
CA ALA A 61 -6.43 33.41 -4.65
C ALA A 61 -5.52 34.36 -3.85
N ARG A 62 -5.77 35.66 -3.99
CA ARG A 62 -5.11 36.73 -3.20
C ARG A 62 -5.54 36.75 -1.73
N TYR A 63 -6.72 36.22 -1.42
CA TYR A 63 -7.34 36.26 -0.10
C TYR A 63 -7.58 34.85 0.43
N ARG A 64 -7.35 34.63 1.73
CA ARG A 64 -7.66 33.37 2.43
C ARG A 64 -9.18 33.22 2.57
N SER A 65 -9.71 32.02 2.31
CA SER A 65 -11.08 31.66 2.71
C SER A 65 -11.04 31.05 4.11
N TYR A 66 -11.99 31.47 4.96
CA TYR A 66 -12.19 30.94 6.32
C TYR A 66 -13.44 30.06 6.41
N ASP A 67 -14.09 29.78 5.27
CA ASP A 67 -15.39 29.12 5.24
C ASP A 67 -15.30 27.63 5.63
N TYR A 68 -14.11 27.04 5.50
CA TYR A 68 -13.78 25.70 5.99
C TYR A 68 -12.25 25.51 6.10
N ALA A 69 -11.83 24.60 6.97
CA ALA A 69 -10.44 24.21 7.14
C ALA A 69 -10.15 22.90 6.38
N ILE A 70 -8.98 22.82 5.75
CA ILE A 70 -8.44 21.56 5.21
C ILE A 70 -7.64 20.92 6.34
N GLN A 71 -7.94 19.65 6.63
CA GLN A 71 -7.16 18.82 7.54
C GLN A 71 -6.35 17.83 6.72
N ALA A 72 -5.04 17.81 6.94
CA ALA A 72 -4.15 16.77 6.45
C ALA A 72 -3.67 15.98 7.67
N GLU A 73 -4.12 14.74 7.76
CA GLU A 73 -3.72 13.82 8.83
C GLU A 73 -2.73 12.79 8.29
N GLN A 74 -1.56 12.74 8.92
CA GLN A 74 -0.62 11.64 8.78
C GLN A 74 -0.72 10.80 10.05
N HIS A 75 -1.14 9.55 9.91
CA HIS A 75 -1.18 8.59 11.03
C HIS A 75 0.23 8.15 11.44
N GLU A 76 0.34 7.67 12.67
CA GLU A 76 1.58 7.10 13.21
C GLU A 76 2.00 5.87 12.41
N GLN A 77 3.30 5.71 12.18
CA GLN A 77 3.86 4.53 11.52
C GLN A 77 5.04 4.01 12.33
N TRP A 78 4.99 2.72 12.65
CA TRP A 78 6.08 1.99 13.28
C TRP A 78 6.70 1.09 12.21
N ILE A 79 7.90 1.43 11.76
CA ILE A 79 8.51 0.82 10.57
C ILE A 79 9.76 0.07 10.98
N ALA A 80 9.84 -1.22 10.65
CA ALA A 80 11.05 -2.01 10.71
C ALA A 80 11.63 -2.16 9.30
N PHE A 81 12.93 -1.89 9.13
CA PHE A 81 13.64 -2.25 7.91
C PHE A 81 14.27 -3.63 8.10
N VAL A 82 13.90 -4.56 7.23
CA VAL A 82 14.23 -5.98 7.39
C VAL A 82 15.06 -6.46 6.23
N LYS A 83 16.26 -6.97 6.51
CA LYS A 83 17.11 -7.61 5.51
C LYS A 83 16.67 -9.06 5.32
N VAL A 84 16.25 -9.39 4.11
CA VAL A 84 15.83 -10.73 3.70
C VAL A 84 16.99 -11.51 3.06
N ASP A 85 16.82 -12.82 2.88
CA ASP A 85 17.89 -13.75 2.46
C ASP A 85 18.59 -13.38 1.14
N ASN A 86 17.87 -12.70 0.23
CA ASN A 86 18.43 -12.24 -1.04
C ASN A 86 19.28 -10.94 -0.91
N GLY A 87 19.49 -10.45 0.31
CA GLY A 87 20.27 -9.26 0.62
C GLY A 87 19.53 -7.93 0.45
N LYS A 88 18.29 -7.92 -0.05
CA LYS A 88 17.44 -6.73 -0.09
C LYS A 88 16.97 -6.34 1.32
N VAL A 89 16.68 -5.06 1.49
CA VAL A 89 16.09 -4.50 2.71
C VAL A 89 14.67 -4.05 2.38
N LEU A 90 13.70 -4.63 3.07
CA LEU A 90 12.27 -4.34 2.89
C LEU A 90 11.76 -3.45 4.01
N LYS A 91 10.84 -2.56 3.66
CA LYS A 91 10.10 -1.73 4.62
C LYS A 91 8.90 -2.53 5.13
N VAL A 92 8.90 -2.89 6.41
CA VAL A 92 7.81 -3.64 7.05
C VAL A 92 7.11 -2.72 8.05
N ASN A 93 5.81 -2.52 7.89
CA ASN A 93 5.01 -1.82 8.90
C ASN A 93 4.68 -2.78 10.05
N CYS A 94 4.73 -2.26 11.27
CA CYS A 94 4.50 -2.99 12.50
C CYS A 94 3.38 -2.32 13.31
N HIS A 95 2.71 -3.09 14.14
CA HIS A 95 1.94 -2.55 15.26
C HIS A 95 2.88 -2.05 16.36
N SER A 96 2.44 -1.06 17.15
CA SER A 96 3.23 -0.48 18.25
C SER A 96 3.79 -1.54 19.21
N ASN A 97 2.97 -2.51 19.60
CA ASN A 97 3.34 -3.58 20.53
C ASN A 97 4.48 -4.47 19.98
N HIS A 98 4.42 -4.81 18.70
CA HIS A 98 5.45 -5.61 18.03
C HIS A 98 6.71 -4.80 17.78
N TYR A 99 6.55 -3.51 17.45
CA TYR A 99 7.68 -2.61 17.28
C TYR A 99 8.46 -2.46 18.58
N ASP A 100 7.82 -2.23 19.72
CA ASP A 100 8.52 -1.98 20.98
C ASP A 100 9.25 -3.20 21.55
N THR A 101 8.74 -4.41 21.26
CA THR A 101 9.31 -5.67 21.78
C THR A 101 10.46 -6.23 20.93
N LYS A 102 10.55 -5.87 19.65
CA LYS A 102 11.57 -6.37 18.72
C LYS A 102 12.77 -5.43 18.64
N HIS A 103 13.98 -5.98 18.58
CA HIS A 103 15.24 -5.23 18.54
C HIS A 103 15.94 -5.39 17.19
N ILE A 104 16.86 -4.47 16.89
CA ILE A 104 17.75 -4.59 15.74
C ILE A 104 18.60 -5.85 15.93
N GLY A 105 18.65 -6.69 14.90
CA GLY A 105 19.28 -8.02 14.92
C GLY A 105 18.29 -9.16 15.15
N ASP A 106 17.06 -8.89 15.59
CA ASP A 106 16.04 -9.92 15.76
C ASP A 106 15.48 -10.38 14.41
N THR A 107 14.99 -11.62 14.38
CA THR A 107 14.22 -12.14 13.24
C THR A 107 12.78 -11.63 13.32
N LEU A 108 12.31 -11.04 12.22
CA LEU A 108 10.92 -10.62 12.04
C LEU A 108 10.24 -11.55 11.04
N HIS A 109 9.08 -12.08 11.41
CA HIS A 109 8.16 -12.74 10.48
C HIS A 109 7.14 -11.72 10.00
N PHE A 110 6.90 -11.67 8.69
CA PHE A 110 5.97 -10.70 8.12
C PHE A 110 5.33 -11.23 6.85
N LYS A 111 4.17 -10.70 6.52
CA LYS A 111 3.43 -11.00 5.31
C LYS A 111 3.76 -9.96 4.26
N GLU A 112 4.25 -10.38 3.10
CA GLU A 112 4.47 -9.55 1.93
C GLU A 112 3.28 -9.74 0.97
N TYR A 113 2.58 -8.67 0.64
CA TYR A 113 1.46 -8.67 -0.29
C TYR A 113 1.97 -8.22 -1.66
N THR A 114 2.23 -9.20 -2.51
CA THR A 114 2.58 -9.00 -3.92
C THR A 114 1.47 -9.56 -4.79
N GLY A 115 1.16 -8.90 -5.91
CA GLY A 115 0.24 -9.46 -6.90
C GLY A 115 0.79 -10.76 -7.49
N ASP A 116 0.04 -11.86 -7.46
CA ASP A 116 0.47 -13.19 -7.92
C ASP A 116 0.73 -13.23 -9.45
N LEU A 117 -0.01 -12.44 -10.22
CA LEU A 117 0.03 -12.43 -11.68
C LEU A 117 0.96 -11.34 -12.25
N LEU A 118 0.98 -10.16 -11.62
CA LEU A 118 1.73 -8.99 -12.11
C LEU A 118 2.95 -8.63 -11.24
N GLY A 119 3.14 -9.29 -10.09
CA GLY A 119 4.29 -9.07 -9.21
C GLY A 119 4.35 -7.65 -8.65
N ILE A 120 3.20 -7.01 -8.48
CA ILE A 120 3.15 -5.63 -7.98
C ILE A 120 3.25 -5.69 -6.45
N ASP A 121 4.29 -5.08 -5.88
CA ASP A 121 4.52 -5.03 -4.44
C ASP A 121 3.70 -3.90 -3.82
N TYR A 122 2.76 -4.24 -2.92
CA TYR A 122 1.86 -3.26 -2.33
C TYR A 122 2.18 -2.95 -0.87
N PHE A 123 2.51 -3.97 -0.08
CA PHE A 123 2.57 -3.83 1.37
C PHE A 123 3.35 -4.97 2.05
N SER A 124 4.05 -4.67 3.13
CA SER A 124 4.61 -5.68 4.03
C SER A 124 4.20 -5.37 5.46
N HIS A 125 3.57 -6.33 6.14
CA HIS A 125 3.01 -6.15 7.49
C HIS A 125 3.40 -7.27 8.42
N ASN A 126 3.75 -6.92 9.65
CA ASN A 126 3.99 -7.90 10.70
C ASN A 126 2.66 -8.31 11.36
N GLU A 127 2.24 -9.55 11.11
CA GLU A 127 0.99 -10.15 11.62
C GLU A 127 1.26 -11.39 12.51
N GLU A 128 2.35 -11.39 13.29
CA GLU A 128 2.77 -12.53 14.13
C GLU A 128 1.69 -13.08 15.11
N GLU A 129 0.55 -12.39 15.33
CA GLU A 129 -0.52 -12.85 16.24
C GLU A 129 -1.74 -13.52 15.58
N GLU A 130 -2.03 -13.35 14.29
CA GLU A 130 -3.29 -13.88 13.71
C GLU A 130 -3.25 -15.39 13.41
N GLU A 131 -2.07 -16.03 13.35
CA GLU A 131 -1.97 -17.46 13.04
C GLU A 131 -2.09 -18.41 14.25
N LEU A 132 -2.19 -17.87 15.48
CA LEU A 132 -2.35 -18.69 16.69
C LEU A 132 -3.80 -18.91 17.12
N GLU A 133 -4.77 -18.18 16.57
CA GLU A 133 -6.20 -18.33 16.90
C GLU A 133 -6.97 -19.29 15.95
N GLY A 134 -6.29 -19.85 14.95
CA GLY A 134 -6.88 -20.73 13.94
C GLY A 134 -6.61 -22.23 14.09
N LYS A 135 -6.37 -22.73 15.33
CA LYS A 135 -6.26 -24.17 15.62
C LYS A 135 -7.34 -24.67 16.55
#